data_AF-A0A929YM26-F1
#
_entry.id   AF-A0A929YM26-F1
#
_cell.length_a   1.000
_cell.length_b   1.000
_cell.length_c   1.000
_cell.angle_alpha   90.00
_cell.angle_beta   90.00
_cell.angle_gamma   90.00
#
_symmetry.space_group_name_H-M   'P 1'
#
loop_
_entity.id
_entity.type
_entity.pdbx_description
1 polymer ?
#
loop_
_entity_poly.entity_id
_entity_poly.type
_entity_poly.pdbx_seq_one_letter_code
_entity_poly.pdbx_strand_id
1 'polypeptide(L)'
;MQKPSRRRGFTIIEVTLVLAISTALAMAILSTITTNIYRRRYVDAYTDLANYLRSAYSATINVQNTRLGTEDSGFTCTINSLWDENGQLTTNTDTDNYPGRSRCAIYGKLITFGEKDAETGAANTKVHMYDIIGRVYTGQMNVENSAGDNALNSLKAVSANVVTLRSNNNTCSVNFAGQADSYTPQWQTTIERPNDHQLFRGAIMIARSPLSGTVHTYFYNQGDQTFDVQQFIKQMNQNTISQSCDFAKLEQYRPASNDALLYGALGDFGPSRNNPLQMELRNPKMQNNQDLTFCLASEDLPLAPKNRRPIRIHADGSNSSAVELVNIDGTDNPCE
;
A
#
# COMPACT_ATOMS: atom_id res chain seq x y z
N MET A 1 28.09 27.22 -78.08
CA MET A 1 28.19 25.94 -77.36
C MET A 1 28.82 26.21 -75.99
N GLN A 2 28.20 25.70 -74.92
CA GLN A 2 28.45 26.07 -73.52
C GLN A 2 29.80 25.62 -72.97
N LYS A 3 30.40 26.45 -72.11
CA LYS A 3 31.67 26.23 -71.40
C LYS A 3 31.44 25.20 -70.26
N PRO A 4 32.22 24.12 -70.15
CA PRO A 4 32.02 23.12 -69.10
C PRO A 4 32.38 23.73 -67.74
N SER A 5 31.43 23.68 -66.78
CA SER A 5 31.68 24.14 -65.42
C SER A 5 32.57 23.12 -64.69
N ARG A 6 33.76 23.57 -64.26
CA ARG A 6 34.60 22.80 -63.34
C ARG A 6 33.86 22.72 -62.00
N ARG A 7 33.33 21.55 -61.64
CA ARG A 7 32.86 21.25 -60.28
C ARG A 7 34.08 21.26 -59.36
N ARG A 8 34.20 22.29 -58.51
CA ARG A 8 35.19 22.33 -57.43
C ARG A 8 34.76 21.33 -56.36
N GLY A 9 35.60 20.33 -56.08
CA GLY A 9 35.40 19.42 -54.94
C GLY A 9 35.72 20.12 -53.61
N PHE A 10 35.17 19.61 -52.52
CA PHE A 10 35.45 20.10 -51.16
C PHE A 10 36.89 19.77 -50.74
N THR A 11 37.51 20.66 -49.98
CA THR A 11 38.85 20.43 -49.41
C THR A 11 38.77 19.59 -48.14
N ILE A 12 39.81 18.83 -47.82
CA ILE A 12 39.87 17.99 -46.60
C ILE A 12 39.62 18.84 -45.35
N ILE A 13 40.18 20.05 -45.29
CA ILE A 13 40.02 20.98 -44.15
C ILE A 13 38.54 21.35 -43.95
N GLU A 14 37.83 21.70 -45.01
CA GLU A 14 36.41 22.07 -44.96
C GLU A 14 35.54 20.89 -44.49
N VAL A 15 35.81 19.68 -44.99
CA VAL A 15 35.11 18.46 -44.54
C VAL A 15 35.37 18.20 -43.06
N THR A 16 36.62 18.31 -42.59
CA THR A 16 36.95 18.10 -41.16
C THR A 16 36.33 19.16 -40.25
N LEU A 17 36.24 20.42 -40.69
CA LEU A 17 35.62 21.50 -39.92
C LEU A 17 34.10 21.30 -39.80
N VAL A 18 33.43 20.96 -40.91
CA VAL A 18 31.99 20.65 -40.90
C VAL A 18 31.71 19.44 -40.02
N LEU A 19 32.55 18.39 -40.09
CA LEU A 19 32.40 17.21 -39.24
C LEU A 19 32.56 17.57 -37.76
N ALA A 20 33.60 18.33 -37.40
CA ALA A 20 33.85 18.75 -36.03
C ALA A 20 32.68 19.56 -35.44
N ILE A 21 32.19 20.55 -36.19
CA ILE A 21 31.04 21.36 -35.75
C ILE A 21 29.78 20.50 -35.62
N SER A 22 29.53 19.60 -36.58
CA SER A 22 28.37 18.70 -36.55
C SER A 22 28.42 17.77 -35.34
N THR A 23 29.59 17.21 -35.02
CA THR A 23 29.77 16.35 -33.85
C THR A 23 29.62 17.13 -32.54
N ALA A 24 30.18 18.33 -32.44
CA ALA A 24 30.05 19.17 -31.24
C ALA A 24 28.60 19.56 -30.99
N LEU A 25 27.87 19.93 -32.05
CA LEU A 25 26.46 20.28 -31.97
C LEU A 25 25.59 19.06 -31.60
N ALA A 26 25.89 17.89 -32.17
CA ALA A 26 25.22 16.64 -31.80
C ALA A 26 25.45 16.29 -30.33
N MET A 27 26.69 16.39 -29.82
CA MET A 27 27.00 16.12 -28.41
C MET A 27 26.30 17.10 -27.46
N ALA A 28 26.22 18.39 -27.81
CA ALA A 28 25.49 19.39 -27.02
C ALA A 28 23.98 19.09 -26.95
N ILE A 29 23.38 18.72 -28.09
CA ILE A 29 21.96 18.32 -28.15
C ILE A 29 21.73 17.06 -27.30
N LEU A 30 22.57 16.03 -27.48
CA LEU A 30 22.46 14.77 -26.73
C LEU A 30 22.53 15.01 -25.21
N SER A 31 23.46 15.83 -24.74
CA SER A 31 23.58 16.17 -23.31
C SER A 31 22.35 16.92 -22.76
N THR A 32 21.72 17.74 -23.59
CA THR A 32 20.51 18.48 -23.20
C THR A 32 19.29 17.56 -23.18
N ILE A 33 19.21 16.62 -24.12
CA ILE A 33 18.12 15.63 -24.17
C ILE A 33 18.21 14.68 -22.97
N THR A 34 19.40 14.18 -22.64
CA THR A 34 19.57 13.22 -21.53
C THR A 34 19.14 13.84 -20.19
N THR A 35 19.62 15.04 -19.87
CA THR A 35 19.22 15.77 -18.64
C THR A 35 17.71 16.00 -18.55
N ASN A 36 17.06 16.36 -19.65
CA ASN A 36 15.61 16.53 -19.69
C ASN A 36 14.86 15.20 -19.50
N ILE A 37 15.36 14.10 -20.08
CA ILE A 37 14.78 12.76 -19.90
C ILE A 37 14.84 12.35 -18.41
N TYR A 38 15.99 12.48 -17.76
CA TYR A 38 16.11 12.12 -16.34
C TYR A 38 15.16 12.91 -15.45
N ARG A 39 15.06 14.23 -15.69
CA ARG A 39 14.10 15.07 -14.96
C ARG A 39 12.67 14.62 -15.19
N ARG A 40 12.31 14.27 -16.44
CA ARG A 40 10.95 13.83 -16.76
C ARG A 40 10.62 12.49 -16.11
N ARG A 41 11.52 11.52 -16.19
CA ARG A 41 11.40 10.21 -15.54
C ARG A 41 11.17 10.34 -14.04
N TYR A 42 11.90 11.24 -13.39
CA TYR A 42 11.73 11.50 -11.97
C TYR A 42 10.39 12.17 -11.64
N VAL A 43 9.95 13.12 -12.47
CA VAL A 43 8.63 13.75 -12.36
C VAL A 43 7.51 12.73 -12.48
N ASP A 44 7.62 11.83 -13.47
CA ASP A 44 6.64 10.78 -13.68
C ASP A 44 6.65 9.80 -12.48
N ALA A 45 7.80 9.40 -11.95
CA ALA A 45 7.90 8.50 -10.80
C ALA A 45 7.21 9.01 -9.52
N TYR A 46 7.45 10.26 -9.10
CA TYR A 46 6.77 10.79 -7.90
C TYR A 46 5.29 11.07 -8.14
N THR A 47 4.92 11.42 -9.38
CA THR A 47 3.53 11.68 -9.74
C THR A 47 2.73 10.38 -9.73
N ASP A 48 3.29 9.31 -10.28
CA ASP A 48 2.69 7.98 -10.31
C ASP A 48 2.51 7.42 -8.90
N LEU A 49 3.53 7.52 -8.04
CA LEU A 49 3.40 7.11 -6.63
C LEU A 49 2.31 7.91 -5.91
N ALA A 50 2.28 9.23 -6.07
CA ALA A 50 1.24 10.05 -5.46
C ALA A 50 -0.16 9.69 -5.98
N ASN A 51 -0.30 9.38 -7.27
CA ASN A 51 -1.55 8.93 -7.86
C ASN A 51 -1.97 7.56 -7.34
N TYR A 52 -1.03 6.64 -7.14
CA TYR A 52 -1.27 5.34 -6.51
C TYR A 52 -1.76 5.49 -5.06
N LEU A 53 -1.21 6.42 -4.29
CA LEU A 53 -1.69 6.70 -2.93
C LEU A 53 -3.08 7.36 -2.93
N ARG A 54 -3.32 8.28 -3.88
CA ARG A 54 -4.64 8.92 -4.05
C ARG A 54 -5.71 7.94 -4.50
N SER A 55 -5.35 6.93 -5.30
CA SER A 55 -6.31 5.90 -5.73
C SER A 55 -6.81 5.08 -4.54
N ALA A 56 -5.98 4.84 -3.50
CA ALA A 56 -6.40 4.18 -2.27
C ALA A 56 -7.50 4.95 -1.52
N TYR A 57 -7.38 6.29 -1.46
CA TYR A 57 -8.44 7.14 -0.91
C TYR A 57 -9.72 7.05 -1.73
N SER A 58 -9.60 7.17 -3.06
CA SER A 58 -10.77 7.08 -3.96
C SER A 58 -11.48 5.72 -3.81
N ALA A 59 -10.73 4.62 -3.72
CA ALA A 59 -11.26 3.28 -3.55
C ALA A 59 -11.88 3.03 -2.16
N THR A 60 -11.44 3.77 -1.13
CA THR A 60 -12.01 3.71 0.22
C THR A 60 -13.32 4.50 0.33
N ILE A 61 -13.40 5.64 -0.37
CA ILE A 61 -14.62 6.48 -0.42
C ILE A 61 -15.68 5.81 -1.30
N ASN A 62 -15.28 5.39 -2.50
CA ASN A 62 -16.15 4.80 -3.50
C ASN A 62 -16.01 3.27 -3.48
N VAL A 63 -16.49 2.65 -2.41
CA VAL A 63 -16.45 1.20 -2.27
C VAL A 63 -17.29 0.56 -3.38
N GLN A 64 -16.63 -0.07 -4.34
CA GLN A 64 -17.28 -0.89 -5.36
C GLN A 64 -17.22 -2.34 -4.93
N ASN A 65 -18.39 -2.97 -4.88
CA ASN A 65 -18.48 -4.40 -4.62
C ASN A 65 -18.35 -5.14 -5.96
N THR A 66 -17.16 -5.68 -6.23
CA THR A 66 -16.88 -6.47 -7.44
C THR A 66 -17.67 -7.79 -7.38
N ARG A 67 -18.47 -8.05 -8.42
CA ARG A 67 -19.37 -9.21 -8.48
C ARG A 67 -18.57 -10.48 -8.71
N LEU A 68 -18.83 -11.52 -7.92
CA LEU A 68 -18.37 -12.89 -8.17
C LEU A 68 -18.91 -13.39 -9.52
N GLY A 69 -18.03 -13.99 -10.34
CA GLY A 69 -18.35 -14.52 -11.68
C GLY A 69 -17.45 -13.97 -12.81
N THR A 70 -16.61 -12.99 -12.49
CA THR A 70 -15.37 -12.77 -13.23
C THR A 70 -14.28 -13.45 -12.39
N GLU A 71 -13.60 -14.44 -12.97
CA GLU A 71 -12.56 -15.20 -12.27
C GLU A 71 -11.62 -14.24 -11.50
N ASP A 72 -11.36 -14.54 -10.22
CA ASP A 72 -10.43 -13.87 -9.31
C ASP A 72 -10.78 -12.51 -8.66
N SER A 73 -11.97 -11.93 -8.87
CA SER A 73 -12.28 -10.57 -8.34
C SER A 73 -13.18 -10.48 -7.09
N GLY A 74 -13.51 -11.60 -6.44
CA GLY A 74 -14.34 -11.61 -5.24
C GLY A 74 -13.59 -11.23 -3.96
N PHE A 75 -14.30 -10.72 -2.95
CA PHE A 75 -13.78 -10.56 -1.59
C PHE A 75 -14.38 -11.62 -0.67
N THR A 76 -13.78 -11.95 0.46
CA THR A 76 -14.29 -12.94 1.42
C THR A 76 -14.14 -12.43 2.83
N CYS A 77 -14.94 -12.96 3.76
CA CYS A 77 -14.77 -12.68 5.17
C CYS A 77 -13.36 -13.07 5.64
N THR A 78 -12.77 -12.24 6.48
CA THR A 78 -11.41 -12.42 6.98
C THR A 78 -11.27 -13.61 7.92
N ILE A 79 -10.02 -14.03 8.15
CA ILE A 79 -9.69 -15.11 9.09
C ILE A 79 -10.23 -14.89 10.50
N ASN A 80 -10.46 -13.64 10.92
CA ASN A 80 -11.05 -13.34 12.22
C ASN A 80 -12.60 -13.38 12.20
N SER A 81 -13.20 -13.24 11.02
CA SER A 81 -14.65 -13.07 10.84
C SER A 81 -15.36 -14.27 10.20
N LEU A 82 -14.64 -15.32 9.80
CA LEU A 82 -15.21 -16.49 9.10
C LEU A 82 -15.73 -17.63 10.01
N TRP A 83 -15.61 -17.51 11.33
CA TRP A 83 -16.01 -18.55 12.29
C TRP A 83 -17.39 -18.31 12.93
N ASP A 84 -18.16 -19.37 13.19
CA ASP A 84 -19.37 -19.28 14.03
C ASP A 84 -19.03 -19.25 15.53
N GLU A 85 -20.08 -19.12 16.35
CA GLU A 85 -20.07 -19.27 17.80
C GLU A 85 -19.49 -20.60 18.29
N ASN A 86 -19.50 -21.65 17.45
CA ASN A 86 -18.98 -22.98 17.76
C ASN A 86 -17.55 -23.19 17.23
N GLY A 87 -16.92 -22.16 16.64
CA GLY A 87 -15.58 -22.22 16.08
C GLY A 87 -15.45 -23.02 14.78
N GLN A 88 -16.56 -23.29 14.09
CA GLN A 88 -16.62 -23.92 12.77
C GLN A 88 -16.62 -22.86 11.67
N LEU A 89 -16.11 -23.24 10.49
CA LEU A 89 -16.04 -22.38 9.33
C LEU A 89 -17.45 -22.15 8.77
N THR A 90 -17.92 -20.90 8.76
CA THR A 90 -19.33 -20.63 8.45
C THR A 90 -19.70 -20.63 6.98
N THR A 91 -18.73 -20.63 6.06
CA THR A 91 -18.94 -20.71 4.61
C THR A 91 -17.59 -20.60 3.89
N ASN A 92 -17.26 -21.59 3.07
CA ASN A 92 -16.14 -21.55 2.11
C ASN A 92 -16.66 -21.65 0.68
N THR A 93 -17.80 -21.02 0.42
CA THR A 93 -18.46 -21.06 -0.87
C THR A 93 -18.77 -19.64 -1.31
N ASP A 94 -18.66 -19.42 -2.62
CA ASP A 94 -18.94 -18.18 -3.36
C ASP A 94 -20.37 -17.61 -3.16
N THR A 95 -21.16 -18.20 -2.28
CA THR A 95 -22.54 -17.83 -1.94
C THR A 95 -22.65 -16.64 -0.98
N ASP A 96 -21.56 -16.27 -0.32
CA ASP A 96 -21.55 -15.18 0.67
C ASP A 96 -21.32 -13.79 0.08
N ASN A 97 -21.13 -13.65 -1.24
CA ASN A 97 -21.04 -12.33 -1.90
C ASN A 97 -22.12 -12.11 -2.96
N TYR A 98 -23.27 -12.79 -2.83
CA TYR A 98 -24.44 -12.40 -3.62
C TYR A 98 -24.97 -11.03 -3.15
N PRO A 99 -25.39 -10.15 -4.08
CA PRO A 99 -25.98 -8.87 -3.74
C PRO A 99 -27.12 -9.03 -2.73
N GLY A 100 -27.03 -8.29 -1.62
CA GLY A 100 -28.05 -8.30 -0.56
C GLY A 100 -27.94 -9.45 0.47
N ARG A 101 -26.91 -10.30 0.39
CA ARG A 101 -26.64 -11.37 1.38
C ARG A 101 -25.19 -11.39 1.89
N SER A 102 -24.42 -10.35 1.62
CA SER A 102 -23.01 -10.29 2.03
C SER A 102 -22.85 -10.13 3.53
N ARG A 103 -22.13 -11.06 4.16
CA ARG A 103 -21.82 -11.04 5.60
C ARG A 103 -20.64 -10.14 5.95
N CYS A 104 -19.85 -9.79 4.95
CA CYS A 104 -18.67 -8.94 5.09
C CYS A 104 -18.74 -7.73 4.17
N ALA A 105 -17.97 -6.70 4.51
CA ALA A 105 -17.86 -5.45 3.78
C ALA A 105 -16.40 -4.98 3.73
N ILE A 106 -16.06 -4.24 2.67
CA ILE A 106 -14.78 -3.57 2.51
C ILE A 106 -14.84 -2.25 3.29
N TYR A 107 -13.91 -2.06 4.21
CA TYR A 107 -13.80 -0.87 5.04
C TYR A 107 -12.65 0.04 4.63
N GLY A 108 -11.71 -0.41 3.81
CA GLY A 108 -10.61 0.46 3.38
C GLY A 108 -9.47 -0.25 2.67
N LYS A 109 -8.31 0.41 2.71
CA LYS A 109 -7.06 -0.04 2.09
C LYS A 109 -5.92 0.01 3.09
N LEU A 110 -5.14 -1.06 3.15
CA LEU A 110 -3.86 -1.12 3.84
C LEU A 110 -2.75 -1.00 2.82
N ILE A 111 -1.89 -0.01 2.95
CA ILE A 111 -0.71 0.21 2.11
C ILE A 111 0.52 -0.13 2.92
N THR A 112 1.40 -0.95 2.38
CA THR A 112 2.63 -1.40 3.04
C THR A 112 3.85 -1.04 2.19
N PHE A 113 4.91 -0.64 2.87
CA PHE A 113 6.18 -0.24 2.27
C PHE A 113 7.29 -1.09 2.86
N GLY A 114 8.22 -1.55 2.04
CA GLY A 114 9.39 -2.28 2.54
C GLY A 114 9.06 -3.67 3.06
N GLU A 115 8.03 -4.32 2.51
CA GLU A 115 7.70 -5.72 2.83
C GLU A 115 8.88 -6.63 2.49
N LYS A 116 9.11 -7.63 3.32
CA LYS A 116 10.11 -8.66 3.03
C LYS A 116 9.63 -9.54 1.89
N ASP A 117 10.50 -9.70 0.91
CA ASP A 117 10.30 -10.63 -0.17
C ASP A 117 10.25 -12.06 0.38
N ALA A 118 9.26 -12.82 -0.07
CA ALA A 118 8.95 -14.13 0.50
C ALA A 118 10.00 -15.21 0.13
N GLU A 119 10.87 -14.97 -0.85
CA GLU A 119 11.93 -15.89 -1.28
C GLU A 119 13.28 -15.50 -0.67
N THR A 120 13.62 -14.22 -0.69
CA THR A 120 14.93 -13.74 -0.23
C THR A 120 14.95 -13.26 1.22
N GLY A 121 13.78 -12.93 1.80
CA GLY A 121 13.66 -12.38 3.15
C GLY A 121 14.17 -10.94 3.29
N ALA A 122 14.63 -10.32 2.19
CA ALA A 122 15.10 -8.94 2.14
C ALA A 122 13.94 -7.96 1.91
N ALA A 123 14.06 -6.73 2.41
CA ALA A 123 13.05 -5.71 2.22
C ALA A 123 12.96 -5.29 0.73
N ASN A 124 11.73 -5.24 0.21
CA ASN A 124 11.42 -4.95 -1.19
C ASN A 124 11.06 -3.47 -1.38
N THR A 125 11.39 -2.89 -2.53
CA THR A 125 11.02 -1.52 -2.91
C THR A 125 9.56 -1.39 -3.39
N LYS A 126 8.88 -2.51 -3.62
CA LYS A 126 7.46 -2.53 -3.98
C LYS A 126 6.57 -2.02 -2.85
N VAL A 127 5.54 -1.28 -3.25
CA VAL A 127 4.47 -0.82 -2.36
C VAL A 127 3.25 -1.69 -2.62
N HIS A 128 2.75 -2.36 -1.61
CA HIS A 128 1.55 -3.20 -1.74
C HIS A 128 0.33 -2.50 -1.19
N MET A 129 -0.82 -2.78 -1.79
CA MET A 129 -2.12 -2.29 -1.34
C MET A 129 -3.07 -3.47 -1.19
N TYR A 130 -3.68 -3.60 -0.02
CA TYR A 130 -4.59 -4.69 0.31
C TYR A 130 -5.94 -4.16 0.76
N ASP A 131 -7.01 -4.86 0.39
CA ASP A 131 -8.34 -4.58 0.90
C ASP A 131 -8.48 -4.94 2.38
N ILE A 132 -9.01 -3.99 3.16
CA ILE A 132 -9.40 -4.21 4.56
C ILE A 132 -10.85 -4.63 4.57
N ILE A 133 -11.12 -5.85 5.02
CA ILE A 133 -12.46 -6.43 5.05
C ILE A 133 -12.81 -6.81 6.49
N GLY A 134 -14.08 -6.69 6.85
CA GLY A 134 -14.60 -7.18 8.13
C GLY A 134 -16.07 -7.56 8.00
N ARG A 135 -16.69 -8.01 9.11
CA ARG A 135 -18.13 -8.27 9.16
C ARG A 135 -18.93 -7.00 8.90
N VAL A 136 -20.12 -7.13 8.32
CA VAL A 136 -21.07 -6.02 8.24
C VAL A 136 -21.45 -5.59 9.66
N TYR A 137 -21.40 -4.28 9.93
CA TYR A 137 -21.83 -3.71 11.21
C TYR A 137 -23.34 -3.85 11.38
N THR A 138 -23.79 -4.50 12.46
CA THR A 138 -25.22 -4.75 12.75
C THR A 138 -25.81 -3.92 13.90
N GLY A 139 -25.11 -2.88 14.37
CA GLY A 139 -25.62 -2.01 15.45
C GLY A 139 -25.60 -2.61 16.86
N GLN A 140 -25.16 -3.86 17.01
CA GLN A 140 -25.19 -4.60 18.29
C GLN A 140 -23.83 -4.67 18.98
N MET A 141 -22.80 -4.01 18.46
CA MET A 141 -21.48 -4.03 19.07
C MET A 141 -21.36 -2.86 20.03
N ASN A 142 -20.97 -3.11 21.29
CA ASN A 142 -20.82 -2.12 22.38
C ASN A 142 -19.72 -1.05 22.16
N VAL A 143 -19.36 -0.79 20.89
CA VAL A 143 -18.33 0.14 20.46
C VAL A 143 -18.81 1.59 20.55
N GLU A 144 -20.11 1.85 20.43
CA GLU A 144 -20.67 3.20 20.49
C GLU A 144 -20.42 3.90 21.83
N ASN A 145 -20.26 3.12 22.90
CA ASN A 145 -19.94 3.60 24.26
C ASN A 145 -18.45 3.38 24.63
N SER A 146 -17.61 3.00 23.66
CA SER A 146 -16.19 2.78 23.91
C SER A 146 -15.43 4.10 24.01
N ALA A 147 -14.43 4.17 24.89
CA ALA A 147 -13.53 5.31 24.95
C ALA A 147 -12.44 5.21 23.86
N GLY A 148 -11.91 6.34 23.40
CA GLY A 148 -10.81 6.41 22.44
C GLY A 148 -11.24 6.64 20.99
N ASP A 149 -10.45 6.12 20.04
CA ASP A 149 -10.72 6.27 18.61
C ASP A 149 -11.86 5.32 18.17
N ASN A 150 -13.04 5.89 17.95
CA ASN A 150 -14.24 5.15 17.55
C ASN A 150 -14.08 4.39 16.24
N ALA A 151 -13.25 4.86 15.30
CA ALA A 151 -13.03 4.19 14.02
C ALA A 151 -12.11 2.97 14.20
N LEU A 152 -11.02 3.05 14.97
CA LEU A 152 -10.22 1.86 15.30
C LEU A 152 -11.01 0.85 16.14
N ASN A 153 -11.76 1.33 17.13
CA ASN A 153 -12.61 0.49 17.97
C ASN A 153 -13.64 -0.27 17.12
N SER A 154 -14.26 0.40 16.15
CA SER A 154 -15.26 -0.22 15.28
C SER A 154 -14.65 -1.18 14.27
N LEU A 155 -13.45 -0.88 13.73
CA LEU A 155 -12.69 -1.81 12.88
C LEU A 155 -12.29 -3.09 13.64
N LYS A 156 -11.87 -2.97 14.90
CA LYS A 156 -11.56 -4.14 15.74
C LYS A 156 -12.82 -4.97 15.99
N ALA A 157 -13.94 -4.33 16.27
CA ALA A 157 -15.21 -5.00 16.55
C ALA A 157 -15.76 -5.77 15.34
N VAL A 158 -15.66 -5.22 14.13
CA VAL A 158 -16.01 -5.95 12.89
C VAL A 158 -15.00 -7.02 12.51
N SER A 159 -13.96 -7.23 13.32
CA SER A 159 -12.89 -8.19 13.05
C SER A 159 -12.17 -7.93 11.73
N ALA A 160 -11.86 -6.64 11.47
CA ALA A 160 -11.22 -6.21 10.25
C ALA A 160 -9.82 -6.80 10.08
N ASN A 161 -9.51 -7.33 8.90
CA ASN A 161 -8.19 -7.85 8.54
C ASN A 161 -8.02 -7.85 7.00
N VAL A 162 -6.85 -8.29 6.52
CA VAL A 162 -6.48 -8.31 5.09
C VAL A 162 -6.33 -9.74 4.53
N VAL A 163 -6.43 -10.77 5.38
CA VAL A 163 -6.28 -12.19 5.02
C VAL A 163 -7.52 -13.01 5.35
N THR A 164 -7.70 -14.10 4.60
CA THR A 164 -8.83 -15.03 4.67
C THR A 164 -8.34 -16.48 4.57
N LEU A 165 -9.25 -17.43 4.78
CA LEU A 165 -9.08 -18.84 4.43
C LEU A 165 -9.92 -19.15 3.18
N ARG A 166 -9.28 -19.72 2.15
CA ARG A 166 -9.94 -20.16 0.92
C ARG A 166 -9.65 -21.63 0.66
N SER A 167 -10.68 -22.37 0.24
CA SER A 167 -10.53 -23.73 -0.23
C SER A 167 -10.01 -23.71 -1.66
N ASN A 168 -8.81 -24.25 -1.87
CA ASN A 168 -8.21 -24.46 -3.18
C ASN A 168 -7.96 -25.96 -3.34
N ASN A 169 -8.53 -26.58 -4.37
CA ASN A 169 -8.37 -28.02 -4.65
C ASN A 169 -8.62 -28.93 -3.42
N ASN A 170 -9.69 -28.65 -2.66
CA ASN A 170 -10.06 -29.41 -1.46
C ASN A 170 -9.08 -29.28 -0.27
N THR A 171 -8.20 -28.26 -0.31
CA THR A 171 -7.27 -27.93 0.77
C THR A 171 -7.45 -26.50 1.24
N CYS A 172 -7.34 -26.29 2.55
CA CYS A 172 -7.47 -24.97 3.14
C CYS A 172 -6.16 -24.20 3.10
N SER A 173 -6.19 -23.02 2.48
CA SER A 173 -5.04 -22.12 2.38
C SER A 173 -5.41 -20.70 2.77
N VAL A 174 -4.49 -20.02 3.45
CA VAL A 174 -4.58 -18.59 3.72
C VAL A 174 -4.37 -17.84 2.40
N ASN A 175 -5.24 -16.87 2.12
CA ASN A 175 -5.18 -16.01 0.95
C ASN A 175 -5.47 -14.55 1.34
N PHE A 176 -5.36 -13.62 0.40
CA PHE A 176 -5.85 -12.26 0.59
C PHE A 176 -7.37 -12.26 0.74
N ALA A 177 -7.89 -11.45 1.66
CA ALA A 177 -9.33 -11.36 1.88
C ALA A 177 -10.05 -10.69 0.71
N GLY A 178 -9.40 -9.76 0.01
CA GLY A 178 -9.95 -9.06 -1.15
C GLY A 178 -8.87 -8.88 -2.22
N GLN A 179 -8.96 -7.76 -2.93
CA GLN A 179 -7.98 -7.42 -3.95
C GLN A 179 -6.64 -7.04 -3.32
N ALA A 180 -5.58 -7.44 -4.00
CA ALA A 180 -4.21 -7.07 -3.70
C ALA A 180 -3.60 -6.44 -4.96
N ASP A 181 -3.08 -5.23 -4.82
CA ASP A 181 -2.38 -4.49 -5.87
C ASP A 181 -0.94 -4.20 -5.44
N SER A 182 -0.07 -3.93 -6.39
CA SER A 182 1.32 -3.57 -6.12
C SER A 182 1.82 -2.52 -7.08
N TYR A 183 2.50 -1.52 -6.54
CA TYR A 183 3.24 -0.51 -7.29
C TYR A 183 4.73 -0.79 -7.17
N THR A 184 5.40 -0.87 -8.33
CA THR A 184 6.86 -0.91 -8.39
C THR A 184 7.36 0.48 -8.77
N PRO A 185 8.19 1.13 -7.94
CA PRO A 185 8.79 2.41 -8.28
C PRO A 185 9.50 2.35 -9.64
N GLN A 186 9.18 3.29 -10.53
CA GLN A 186 9.81 3.37 -11.85
C GLN A 186 11.21 4.00 -11.76
N TRP A 187 12.01 3.82 -12.82
CA TRP A 187 13.30 4.53 -13.00
C TRP A 187 14.27 4.38 -11.82
N GLN A 188 14.33 3.17 -11.25
CA GLN A 188 15.20 2.83 -10.11
C GLN A 188 15.03 3.80 -8.93
N THR A 189 13.83 4.34 -8.75
CA THR A 189 13.53 5.19 -7.60
C THR A 189 13.34 4.37 -6.34
N THR A 190 13.75 4.94 -5.21
CA THR A 190 13.64 4.33 -3.88
C THR A 190 12.80 5.23 -2.99
N ILE A 191 11.95 4.60 -2.17
CA ILE A 191 11.19 5.30 -1.13
C ILE A 191 12.02 5.21 0.13
N GLU A 192 12.49 6.35 0.62
CA GLU A 192 13.46 6.47 1.70
C GLU A 192 12.87 7.21 2.89
N ARG A 193 13.42 6.92 4.06
CA ARG A 193 13.22 7.72 5.26
C ARG A 193 13.91 9.08 5.11
N PRO A 194 13.31 10.17 5.64
CA PRO A 194 13.91 11.50 5.55
C PRO A 194 15.30 11.61 6.19
N ASN A 195 15.47 11.06 7.39
CA ASN A 195 16.65 11.35 8.21
C ASN A 195 17.89 10.51 7.88
N ASP A 196 17.72 9.24 7.51
CA ASP A 196 18.83 8.29 7.37
C ASP A 196 18.93 7.66 5.98
N HIS A 197 18.01 8.03 5.08
CA HIS A 197 18.00 7.64 3.67
C HIS A 197 17.93 6.13 3.44
N GLN A 198 17.57 5.37 4.47
CA GLN A 198 17.32 3.94 4.33
C GLN A 198 15.95 3.73 3.70
N LEU A 199 15.76 2.56 3.10
CA LEU A 199 14.47 2.14 2.55
C LEU A 199 13.38 2.33 3.59
N PHE A 200 12.32 3.03 3.21
CA PHE A 200 11.18 3.28 4.08
C PHE A 200 10.41 1.98 4.32
N ARG A 201 10.37 1.56 5.58
CA ARG A 201 9.52 0.45 6.05
C ARG A 201 8.45 1.00 6.97
N GLY A 202 7.21 0.76 6.60
CA GLY A 202 6.05 1.30 7.29
C GLY A 202 4.74 0.83 6.67
N ALA A 203 3.63 1.19 7.29
CA ALA A 203 2.31 0.92 6.75
C ALA A 203 1.34 2.07 7.01
N ILE A 204 0.40 2.24 6.10
CA ILE A 204 -0.63 3.26 6.12
C ILE A 204 -1.97 2.56 5.97
N MET A 205 -2.91 2.83 6.86
CA MET A 205 -4.28 2.37 6.73
C MET A 205 -5.17 3.56 6.43
N ILE A 206 -5.86 3.49 5.31
CA ILE A 206 -6.92 4.42 4.97
C ILE A 206 -8.22 3.65 5.14
N ALA A 207 -8.98 3.96 6.18
CA ALA A 207 -10.15 3.17 6.55
C ALA A 207 -11.36 4.05 6.85
N ARG A 208 -12.51 3.56 6.42
CA ARG A 208 -13.83 4.09 6.69
C ARG A 208 -14.37 3.45 7.96
N SER A 209 -14.73 4.27 8.93
CA SER A 209 -15.39 3.84 10.17
C SER A 209 -16.71 3.12 9.85
N PRO A 210 -16.89 1.86 10.29
CA PRO A 210 -18.17 1.15 10.19
C PRO A 210 -19.34 1.88 10.87
N LEU A 211 -19.07 2.73 11.88
CA LEU A 211 -20.08 3.45 12.65
C LEU A 211 -20.54 4.74 11.97
N SER A 212 -19.59 5.64 11.71
CA SER A 212 -19.86 7.00 11.22
C SER A 212 -19.78 7.11 9.70
N GLY A 213 -19.16 6.13 9.04
CA GLY A 213 -18.85 6.21 7.61
C GLY A 213 -17.78 7.23 7.25
N THR A 214 -17.12 7.86 8.23
CA THR A 214 -16.02 8.82 8.03
C THR A 214 -14.73 8.08 7.68
N VAL A 215 -13.93 8.66 6.78
CA VAL A 215 -12.64 8.11 6.37
C VAL A 215 -11.54 8.74 7.22
N HIS A 216 -10.68 7.90 7.76
CA HIS A 216 -9.53 8.26 8.58
C HIS A 216 -8.27 7.63 8.00
N THR A 217 -7.13 8.32 8.19
CA THR A 217 -5.81 7.81 7.82
C THR A 217 -5.00 7.54 9.08
N TYR A 218 -4.46 6.32 9.17
CA TYR A 218 -3.63 5.86 10.26
C TYR A 218 -2.27 5.41 9.74
N PHE A 219 -1.26 5.58 10.57
CA PHE A 219 0.11 5.17 10.32
C PHE A 219 0.55 4.13 11.36
N TYR A 220 1.36 3.19 10.92
CA TYR A 220 1.91 2.16 11.79
C TYR A 220 3.07 2.73 12.62
N ASN A 221 2.86 2.87 13.93
CA ASN A 221 3.81 3.43 14.88
C ASN A 221 4.78 2.38 15.45
N GLN A 222 5.29 1.46 14.61
CA GLN A 222 6.42 0.62 14.97
C GLN A 222 7.54 0.95 14.00
N GLY A 223 8.53 1.71 14.49
CA GLY A 223 9.61 2.23 13.65
C GLY A 223 10.32 1.11 12.88
N ASP A 224 10.51 1.33 11.58
CA ASP A 224 11.16 0.41 10.64
C ASP A 224 10.50 -0.98 10.49
N GLN A 225 9.22 -1.08 10.87
CA GLN A 225 8.43 -2.29 10.72
C GLN A 225 7.26 -2.03 9.79
N THR A 226 6.85 -3.06 9.08
CA THR A 226 5.66 -3.06 8.22
C THR A 226 4.93 -4.39 8.38
N PHE A 227 3.79 -4.53 7.71
CA PHE A 227 3.08 -5.80 7.62
C PHE A 227 3.63 -6.61 6.46
N ASP A 228 4.43 -7.65 6.76
CA ASP A 228 4.92 -8.59 5.75
C ASP A 228 3.81 -9.59 5.36
N VAL A 229 2.75 -9.11 4.69
CA VAL A 229 1.51 -9.87 4.41
C VAL A 229 1.81 -11.08 3.52
N GLN A 230 2.60 -10.90 2.47
CA GLN A 230 2.95 -12.00 1.56
C GLN A 230 3.79 -13.08 2.25
N GLN A 231 4.76 -12.67 3.06
CA GLN A 231 5.57 -13.61 3.84
C GLN A 231 4.69 -14.37 4.84
N PHE A 232 3.76 -13.68 5.53
CA PHE A 232 2.81 -14.30 6.44
C PHE A 232 1.96 -15.37 5.73
N ILE A 233 1.37 -15.06 4.58
CA ILE A 233 0.56 -16.01 3.80
C ILE A 233 1.41 -17.23 3.40
N LYS A 234 2.62 -17.01 2.89
CA LYS A 234 3.52 -18.09 2.47
C LYS A 234 3.88 -19.00 3.64
N GLN A 235 4.27 -18.43 4.78
CA GLN A 235 4.63 -19.18 5.99
C GLN A 235 3.44 -19.98 6.52
N MET A 236 2.26 -19.37 6.57
CA MET A 236 1.04 -20.05 7.00
C MET A 236 0.73 -21.24 6.10
N ASN A 237 0.76 -21.05 4.78
CA ASN A 237 0.45 -22.10 3.81
C ASN A 237 1.48 -23.24 3.78
N GLN A 238 2.74 -22.95 4.11
CA GLN A 238 3.78 -23.98 4.26
C GLN A 238 3.60 -24.82 5.53
N ASN A 239 3.15 -24.19 6.62
CA ASN A 239 3.03 -24.83 7.93
C ASN A 239 1.66 -25.48 8.18
N THR A 240 0.62 -25.11 7.42
CA THR A 240 -0.70 -25.72 7.54
C THR A 240 -0.73 -27.10 6.87
N ILE A 241 -1.08 -28.12 7.66
CA ILE A 241 -1.37 -29.47 7.19
C ILE A 241 -2.47 -29.38 6.13
N SER A 242 -2.27 -30.03 4.97
CA SER A 242 -3.24 -30.08 3.87
C SER A 242 -4.54 -30.77 4.29
N GLN A 243 -5.44 -30.02 4.93
CA GLN A 243 -6.76 -30.46 5.37
C GLN A 243 -7.85 -29.75 4.58
N SER A 244 -9.00 -30.39 4.39
CA SER A 244 -10.18 -29.71 3.83
C SER A 244 -10.62 -28.59 4.78
N CYS A 245 -11.11 -27.49 4.21
CA CYS A 245 -11.70 -26.41 4.99
C CYS A 245 -12.95 -26.83 5.78
N ASP A 246 -13.60 -27.94 5.41
CA ASP A 246 -14.73 -28.49 6.17
C ASP A 246 -14.33 -28.94 7.58
N PHE A 247 -13.05 -29.25 7.77
CA PHE A 247 -12.50 -29.70 9.06
C PHE A 247 -11.62 -28.63 9.73
N ALA A 248 -11.46 -27.47 9.11
CA ALA A 248 -10.71 -26.37 9.69
C ALA A 248 -11.41 -25.85 10.94
N LYS A 249 -10.66 -25.71 12.04
CA LYS A 249 -11.17 -25.18 13.31
C LYS A 249 -10.45 -23.90 13.68
N LEU A 250 -11.18 -22.96 14.28
CA LEU A 250 -10.62 -21.69 14.75
C LEU A 250 -9.35 -21.88 15.57
N GLU A 251 -9.32 -22.85 16.48
CA GLU A 251 -8.19 -23.09 17.38
C GLU A 251 -6.86 -23.40 16.66
N GLN A 252 -6.90 -23.95 15.44
CA GLN A 252 -5.69 -24.19 14.65
C GLN A 252 -5.09 -22.88 14.10
N TYR A 253 -5.93 -21.88 13.86
CA TYR A 253 -5.54 -20.60 13.25
C TYR A 253 -5.52 -19.45 14.25
N ARG A 254 -6.09 -19.63 15.45
CA ARG A 254 -6.16 -18.66 16.54
C ARG A 254 -4.83 -17.95 16.87
N PRO A 255 -3.69 -18.65 17.04
CA PRO A 255 -2.41 -17.97 17.30
C PRO A 255 -1.97 -17.08 16.13
N ALA A 256 -2.32 -17.45 14.89
CA ALA A 256 -2.03 -16.66 13.70
C ALA A 256 -3.14 -15.64 13.37
N SER A 257 -4.28 -15.67 14.03
CA SER A 257 -5.42 -14.78 13.75
C SER A 257 -5.44 -13.59 14.71
N ASN A 258 -5.10 -13.80 15.98
CA ASN A 258 -5.28 -12.78 17.02
C ASN A 258 -4.19 -11.71 17.01
N ASP A 259 -2.95 -12.09 16.73
CA ASP A 259 -1.81 -11.17 16.78
C ASP A 259 -1.28 -10.77 15.39
N ALA A 260 -1.83 -11.34 14.31
CA ALA A 260 -1.28 -11.14 12.98
C ALA A 260 -1.84 -9.91 12.27
N LEU A 261 -0.93 -9.28 11.52
CA LEU A 261 -1.22 -8.24 10.55
C LEU A 261 -2.05 -7.10 11.16
N LEU A 262 -3.13 -6.73 10.48
CA LEU A 262 -3.93 -5.59 10.86
C LEU A 262 -4.70 -5.83 12.15
N TYR A 263 -5.31 -7.01 12.35
CA TYR A 263 -6.15 -7.27 13.51
C TYR A 263 -5.39 -7.15 14.84
N GLY A 264 -4.13 -7.61 14.88
CA GLY A 264 -3.24 -7.41 16.04
C GLY A 264 -2.77 -5.97 16.18
N ALA A 265 -2.57 -5.25 15.07
CA ALA A 265 -2.15 -3.84 15.11
C ALA A 265 -3.24 -2.86 15.57
N LEU A 266 -4.52 -3.24 15.48
CA LEU A 266 -5.61 -2.47 16.05
C LEU A 266 -5.52 -2.43 17.59
N GLY A 267 -4.84 -3.38 18.26
CA GLY A 267 -4.75 -3.44 19.72
C GLY A 267 -5.84 -4.31 20.34
N ASP A 268 -5.96 -4.25 21.67
CA ASP A 268 -6.82 -5.16 22.45
C ASP A 268 -7.85 -4.41 23.30
N PHE A 269 -9.07 -4.94 23.37
CA PHE A 269 -10.08 -4.40 24.26
C PHE A 269 -9.77 -4.71 25.72
N GLY A 270 -9.79 -3.69 26.55
CA GLY A 270 -9.74 -3.83 28.01
C GLY A 270 -10.67 -2.82 28.69
N PRO A 271 -10.86 -2.92 30.02
CA PRO A 271 -11.58 -1.88 30.75
C PRO A 271 -10.87 -0.54 30.59
N SER A 272 -11.60 0.56 30.46
CA SER A 272 -11.02 1.91 30.36
C SER A 272 -10.25 2.23 31.63
N ARG A 273 -9.16 2.99 31.49
CA ARG A 273 -8.37 3.45 32.65
C ARG A 273 -9.17 4.36 33.58
N ASN A 274 -10.15 5.09 33.02
CA ASN A 274 -10.92 6.10 33.75
C ASN A 274 -12.26 5.57 34.26
N ASN A 275 -12.84 4.55 33.60
CA ASN A 275 -14.08 3.94 34.01
C ASN A 275 -14.05 2.42 33.74
N PRO A 276 -14.00 1.56 34.78
CA PRO A 276 -13.93 0.12 34.60
C PRO A 276 -15.21 -0.49 33.98
N LEU A 277 -16.31 0.26 33.90
CA LEU A 277 -17.54 -0.14 33.22
C LEU A 277 -17.55 0.15 31.71
N GLN A 278 -16.55 0.89 31.22
CA GLN A 278 -16.39 1.19 29.78
C GLN A 278 -15.26 0.33 29.20
N MET A 279 -15.42 -0.08 27.94
CA MET A 279 -14.36 -0.74 27.18
C MET A 279 -13.57 0.28 26.38
N GLU A 280 -12.26 0.07 26.29
CA GLU A 280 -11.32 0.92 25.55
C GLU A 280 -10.27 0.04 24.86
N LEU A 281 -9.85 0.46 23.67
CA LEU A 281 -8.81 -0.20 22.92
C LEU A 281 -7.44 0.21 23.46
N ARG A 282 -6.64 -0.78 23.85
CA ARG A 282 -5.33 -0.59 24.47
C ARG A 282 -4.23 -0.87 23.47
N ASN A 283 -3.18 -0.05 23.52
CA ASN A 283 -1.96 -0.18 22.73
C ASN A 283 -2.18 -0.34 21.21
N PRO A 284 -3.04 0.47 20.57
CA PRO A 284 -3.14 0.45 19.12
C PRO A 284 -1.77 0.81 18.51
N LYS A 285 -1.30 -0.01 17.59
CA LYS A 285 -0.08 0.25 16.81
C LYS A 285 -0.37 1.19 15.63
N MET A 286 -1.64 1.40 15.30
CA MET A 286 -2.10 2.33 14.27
C MET A 286 -2.48 3.66 14.92
N GLN A 287 -1.95 4.78 14.42
CA GLN A 287 -2.17 6.11 14.99
C GLN A 287 -2.38 7.18 13.91
N ASN A 288 -3.20 8.19 14.18
CA ASN A 288 -3.60 9.26 13.24
C ASN A 288 -3.19 10.66 13.72
N ASN A 289 -2.22 10.75 14.60
CA ASN A 289 -1.85 11.96 15.34
C ASN A 289 -0.66 12.74 14.76
N GLN A 290 0.07 12.17 13.79
CA GLN A 290 1.21 12.82 13.15
C GLN A 290 1.23 12.56 11.65
N ASP A 291 1.63 13.58 10.89
CA ASP A 291 1.82 13.47 9.43
C ASP A 291 2.97 12.51 9.12
N LEU A 292 2.80 11.68 8.10
CA LEU A 292 3.86 10.82 7.60
C LEU A 292 4.52 11.48 6.41
N THR A 293 5.84 11.69 6.49
CA THR A 293 6.63 12.15 5.34
C THR A 293 7.71 11.13 5.00
N PHE A 294 7.80 10.80 3.72
CA PHE A 294 8.88 9.97 3.16
C PHE A 294 9.41 10.63 1.89
N CYS A 295 10.59 10.21 1.46
CA CYS A 295 11.33 10.82 0.38
C CYS A 295 11.37 9.85 -0.80
N LEU A 296 11.00 10.30 -1.99
CA LEU A 296 11.33 9.55 -3.21
C LEU A 296 12.69 10.01 -3.71
N ALA A 297 13.66 9.11 -3.78
CA ALA A 297 15.00 9.36 -4.30
C ALA A 297 15.18 8.69 -5.68
N SER A 298 16.07 9.26 -6.51
CA SER A 298 16.46 8.70 -7.81
C SER A 298 17.96 8.75 -7.96
N GLU A 299 18.59 7.58 -8.14
CA GLU A 299 20.04 7.48 -8.39
C GLU A 299 20.43 7.87 -9.82
N ASP A 300 19.45 7.87 -10.74
CA ASP A 300 19.63 8.15 -12.18
C ASP A 300 19.87 9.65 -12.50
N LEU A 301 19.74 10.55 -11.52
CA LEU A 301 19.94 11.99 -11.71
C LEU A 301 21.38 12.41 -11.34
N PRO A 302 22.25 12.74 -12.32
CA PRO A 302 23.68 12.99 -12.10
C PRO A 302 24.02 14.35 -11.45
N LEU A 303 23.05 15.08 -10.87
CA LEU A 303 23.26 16.41 -10.30
C LEU A 303 22.91 16.43 -8.81
N ALA A 304 23.91 16.42 -7.93
CA ALA A 304 23.73 16.73 -6.50
C ALA A 304 23.27 18.19 -6.29
N PRO A 305 22.62 18.57 -5.16
CA PRO A 305 22.22 17.78 -3.99
C PRO A 305 20.71 17.64 -3.76
N LYS A 306 19.82 18.11 -4.65
CA LYS A 306 18.36 18.21 -4.41
C LYS A 306 17.50 17.06 -5.00
N ASN A 307 17.99 15.83 -4.99
CA ASN A 307 17.37 14.73 -5.75
C ASN A 307 16.36 13.90 -4.97
N ARG A 308 15.73 14.48 -3.95
CA ARG A 308 14.70 13.82 -3.16
C ARG A 308 13.42 14.64 -3.13
N ARG A 309 12.30 13.98 -3.42
CA ARG A 309 10.98 14.59 -3.41
C ARG A 309 10.28 14.16 -2.13
N PRO A 310 10.04 15.08 -1.18
CA PRO A 310 9.18 14.79 -0.05
C PRO A 310 7.74 14.57 -0.53
N ILE A 311 7.14 13.48 -0.06
CA ILE A 311 5.72 13.20 -0.16
C ILE A 311 5.19 13.12 1.27
N ARG A 312 4.23 13.99 1.59
CA ARG A 312 3.61 14.08 2.91
C ARG A 312 2.18 13.57 2.83
N ILE A 313 1.79 12.81 3.84
CA ILE A 313 0.42 12.35 4.03
C ILE A 313 -0.05 12.90 5.36
N HIS A 314 -1.09 13.74 5.31
CA HIS A 314 -1.64 14.35 6.50
C HIS A 314 -2.28 13.31 7.43
N ALA A 315 -2.01 13.46 8.72
CA ALA A 315 -2.66 12.71 9.77
C ALA A 315 -4.16 12.92 9.72
N ASP A 316 -4.91 11.84 9.94
CA ASP A 316 -6.37 11.86 9.91
C ASP A 316 -6.98 12.38 8.59
N GLY A 317 -6.21 12.31 7.49
CA GLY A 317 -6.68 12.67 6.16
C GLY A 317 -7.88 11.83 5.72
N SER A 318 -8.89 12.46 5.15
CA SER A 318 -10.15 11.80 4.78
C SER A 318 -10.36 11.57 3.28
N ASN A 319 -9.49 12.15 2.44
CA ASN A 319 -9.61 12.08 0.98
C ASN A 319 -8.25 12.24 0.28
N SER A 320 -8.25 12.19 -1.05
CA SER A 320 -7.04 12.24 -1.88
C SER A 320 -6.20 13.52 -1.72
N SER A 321 -6.76 14.62 -1.20
CA SER A 321 -6.01 15.84 -0.89
C SER A 321 -5.07 15.66 0.31
N ALA A 322 -5.22 14.60 1.09
CA ALA A 322 -4.31 14.28 2.18
C ALA A 322 -2.89 13.95 1.69
N VAL A 323 -2.74 13.56 0.42
CA VAL A 323 -1.44 13.29 -0.23
C VAL A 323 -0.90 14.59 -0.84
N GLU A 324 0.07 15.18 -0.16
CA GLU A 324 0.75 16.41 -0.54
C GLU A 324 2.11 16.12 -1.17
N LEU A 325 2.38 16.77 -2.31
CA LEU A 325 3.71 16.80 -2.91
C LEU A 325 4.45 18.05 -2.41
N VAL A 326 5.22 17.93 -1.34
CA VAL A 326 5.93 19.05 -0.72
C VAL A 326 7.00 19.62 -1.66
N ASN A 327 7.21 20.93 -1.64
CA ASN A 327 8.16 21.59 -2.54
C ASN A 327 9.62 21.25 -2.17
N ILE A 328 10.43 20.87 -3.16
CA ILE A 328 11.84 20.48 -2.98
C ILE A 328 12.69 21.68 -2.52
N ASP A 329 12.35 22.89 -3.00
CA ASP A 329 13.08 24.11 -2.65
C ASP A 329 12.48 24.84 -1.44
N GLY A 330 11.48 24.24 -0.78
CA GLY A 330 10.83 24.81 0.39
C GLY A 330 11.65 24.64 1.65
N THR A 331 11.51 25.57 2.60
CA THR A 331 12.11 25.48 3.95
C THR A 331 11.55 24.34 4.80
N ASP A 332 10.51 23.67 4.32
CA ASP A 332 9.81 22.54 4.95
C ASP A 332 10.13 21.23 4.21
N ASN A 333 11.30 21.13 3.56
CA ASN A 333 11.76 19.90 2.92
C ASN A 333 12.56 19.06 3.94
N PRO A 334 12.00 17.97 4.50
CA PRO A 334 12.73 17.11 5.43
C PRO A 334 13.70 16.14 4.74
N CYS A 335 13.74 16.14 3.40
CA CYS A 335 14.53 15.22 2.57
C CYS A 335 15.85 15.82 2.06
N GLU A 336 16.30 16.95 2.62
CA GLU A 336 17.57 17.60 2.26
C GLU A 336 18.80 16.74 2.53
#